data_AF-A0A7I7QM31-F1
#
_entry.id   AF-A0A7I7QM31-F1
#
_cell.length_a   1.000
_cell.length_b   1.000
_cell.length_c   1.000
_cell.angle_alpha   90.00
_cell.angle_beta   90.00
_cell.angle_gamma   90.00
#
_symmetry.space_group_name_H-M   'P 1'
#
loop_
_entity.id
_entity.type
_entity.pdbx_description
1 polymer ?
#
loop_
_entity_poly.entity_id
_entity_poly.type
_entity_poly.pdbx_seq_one_letter_code
_entity_poly.pdbx_strand_id
1 'polypeptide(L)'
;MVTGLVSHFIQHPQPWFWWPTRPVWLYRVTQGLHVTSGIAAIPLLVVKLWSVWPKLFARPVIGGLTRQLERLSILVLVGAMIFQLSTGLLNIAQWYAFDFFFPPVHYAMAWVAVGAVIVHVAVKLPVIRRALGESIDRSAVEGGGAVGPSRRTVLMGAGVATAVATLATAGQTVPWLKRISALAPRSGDGPQGVPVNRTALAAGVSRAAKSPDYR
;
A
#
# COMPACT_ATOMS: atom_id res chain seq x y z
N MET A 1 8.07 4.64 1.09
CA MET A 1 8.60 6.01 1.27
C MET A 1 9.88 6.24 0.47
N VAL A 2 11.00 5.58 0.78
CA VAL A 2 12.32 5.85 0.16
C VAL A 2 12.26 5.89 -1.38
N THR A 3 11.75 4.85 -2.02
CA THR A 3 11.60 4.81 -3.48
C THR A 3 10.66 5.88 -4.04
N GLY A 4 9.67 6.31 -3.24
CA GLY A 4 8.77 7.42 -3.59
C GLY A 4 9.47 8.77 -3.51
N LEU A 5 10.32 8.98 -2.50
CA LEU A 5 11.17 10.18 -2.41
C LEU A 5 12.17 10.25 -3.57
N VAL A 6 12.78 9.11 -3.93
CA VAL A 6 13.63 9.03 -5.12
C VAL A 6 12.85 9.45 -6.37
N SER A 7 11.64 8.92 -6.58
CA SER A 7 10.77 9.36 -7.68
C SER A 7 10.45 10.85 -7.64
N HIS A 8 10.17 11.39 -6.45
CA HIS A 8 9.87 12.81 -6.28
C HIS A 8 11.07 13.68 -6.67
N PHE A 9 12.27 13.35 -6.21
CA PHE A 9 13.48 14.11 -6.54
C PHE A 9 13.92 13.94 -8.00
N ILE A 10 13.55 12.85 -8.68
CA ILE A 10 13.74 12.75 -10.13
C ILE A 10 12.82 13.73 -10.88
N GLN A 11 11.58 13.93 -10.40
CA GLN A 11 10.61 14.85 -11.02
C GLN A 11 10.85 16.32 -10.61
N HIS A 12 11.36 16.54 -9.41
CA HIS A 12 11.61 17.85 -8.79
C HIS A 12 13.04 17.91 -8.23
N PRO A 13 14.08 17.89 -9.09
CA PRO A 13 15.46 17.81 -8.67
C PRO A 13 15.87 19.00 -7.82
N GLN A 14 16.60 18.69 -6.74
CA GLN A 14 17.24 19.67 -5.87
C GLN A 14 18.72 19.82 -6.26
N PRO A 15 19.40 20.94 -5.92
CA PRO A 15 20.80 21.14 -6.31
C PRO A 15 21.78 20.04 -5.85
N TRP A 16 21.45 19.35 -4.75
CA TRP A 16 22.25 18.26 -4.19
C TRP A 16 21.85 16.87 -4.71
N PHE A 17 20.72 16.74 -5.43
CA PHE A 17 20.21 15.46 -5.87
C PHE A 17 20.68 15.17 -7.30
N TRP A 18 21.45 14.09 -7.44
CA TRP A 18 21.87 13.59 -8.74
C TRP A 18 21.26 12.20 -9.00
N TRP A 19 20.73 12.00 -10.21
CA TRP A 19 20.16 10.72 -10.65
C TRP A 19 20.88 10.20 -11.89
N PRO A 20 21.42 8.96 -11.86
CA PRO A 20 22.10 8.40 -13.01
C PRO A 20 21.10 8.06 -14.14
N THR A 21 21.44 8.40 -15.38
CA THR A 21 20.68 7.98 -16.57
C THR A 21 20.87 6.50 -16.91
N ARG A 22 21.89 5.86 -16.32
CA ARG A 22 22.22 4.44 -16.52
C ARG A 22 22.53 3.72 -15.20
N PRO A 23 22.15 2.45 -15.07
CA PRO A 23 21.46 1.66 -16.10
C PRO A 23 19.97 2.03 -16.22
N VAL A 24 19.42 1.92 -17.43
CA VAL A 24 18.02 2.31 -17.73
C VAL A 24 16.97 1.55 -16.91
N TRP A 25 17.33 0.35 -16.42
CA TRP A 25 16.44 -0.45 -15.58
C TRP A 25 16.32 0.07 -14.15
N LEU A 26 17.22 0.96 -13.70
CA LEU A 26 17.27 1.41 -12.30
C LEU A 26 15.95 2.07 -11.89
N TYR A 27 15.41 2.95 -12.72
CA TYR A 27 14.12 3.59 -12.47
C TYR A 27 12.98 2.57 -12.42
N ARG A 28 13.01 1.55 -13.29
CA ARG A 28 12.03 0.46 -13.28
C ARG A 28 12.08 -0.30 -11.96
N VAL A 29 13.26 -0.55 -11.40
CA VAL A 29 13.40 -1.24 -10.11
C VAL A 29 12.90 -0.40 -8.95
N THR A 30 13.29 0.89 -8.88
CA THR A 30 12.83 1.75 -7.78
C THR A 30 11.32 1.97 -7.82
N GLN A 31 10.76 2.23 -9.00
CA GLN A 31 9.31 2.34 -9.15
C GLN A 31 8.58 1.03 -8.90
N GLY A 32 9.13 -0.06 -9.41
CA GLY A 32 8.59 -1.38 -9.16
C GLY A 32 8.51 -1.68 -7.67
N LEU A 33 9.60 -1.49 -6.94
CA LEU A 33 9.61 -1.64 -5.48
C LEU A 33 8.58 -0.74 -4.80
N HIS A 34 8.43 0.52 -5.25
CA HIS A 34 7.44 1.44 -4.69
C HIS A 34 6.02 0.87 -4.81
N VAL A 35 5.63 0.49 -6.02
CA VAL A 35 4.29 -0.03 -6.30
C VAL A 35 4.06 -1.39 -5.64
N THR A 36 4.99 -2.34 -5.80
CA THR A 36 4.81 -3.69 -5.24
C THR A 36 4.82 -3.69 -3.73
N SER A 37 5.62 -2.84 -3.07
CA SER A 37 5.59 -2.72 -1.61
C SER A 37 4.28 -2.09 -1.11
N GLY A 38 3.73 -1.11 -1.83
CA GLY A 38 2.40 -0.57 -1.54
C GLY A 38 1.31 -1.64 -1.64
N ILE A 39 1.31 -2.44 -2.70
CA ILE A 39 0.33 -3.51 -2.90
C ILE A 39 0.50 -4.61 -1.84
N ALA A 40 1.75 -5.00 -1.54
CA ALA A 40 2.06 -5.98 -0.51
C ALA A 40 1.56 -5.56 0.88
N ALA A 41 1.52 -4.26 1.15
CA ALA A 41 1.02 -3.70 2.40
C ALA A 41 -0.51 -3.74 2.54
N ILE A 42 -1.27 -3.91 1.45
CA ILE A 42 -2.75 -3.92 1.51
C ILE A 42 -3.27 -5.10 2.35
N PRO A 43 -2.92 -6.38 2.07
CA PRO A 43 -3.38 -7.49 2.90
C PRO A 43 -2.87 -7.40 4.34
N LEU A 44 -1.64 -6.91 4.53
CA LEU A 44 -1.06 -6.71 5.87
C LEU A 44 -1.86 -5.68 6.67
N LEU A 45 -2.27 -4.57 6.04
CA LEU A 45 -3.12 -3.57 6.69
C LEU A 45 -4.47 -4.18 7.05
N VAL A 46 -5.11 -4.94 6.16
CA VAL A 46 -6.40 -5.61 6.44
C VAL A 46 -6.29 -6.55 7.64
N VAL A 47 -5.27 -7.42 7.66
CA VAL A 47 -5.02 -8.33 8.79
C VAL A 47 -4.74 -7.54 10.07
N LYS A 48 -3.98 -6.44 9.98
CA LYS A 48 -3.71 -5.57 11.12
C LYS A 48 -5.00 -4.96 11.67
N LEU A 49 -5.84 -4.37 10.82
CA LEU A 49 -7.11 -3.76 11.21
C LEU A 49 -8.06 -4.79 11.82
N TRP A 50 -8.18 -5.97 11.23
CA TRP A 50 -8.93 -7.09 11.79
C TRP A 50 -8.43 -7.48 13.19
N SER A 51 -7.10 -7.60 13.37
CA SER A 51 -6.51 -8.00 14.66
C SER A 51 -6.74 -6.99 15.79
N VAL A 52 -6.86 -5.70 15.46
CA VAL A 52 -7.03 -4.63 16.45
C VAL A 52 -8.47 -4.14 16.57
N TRP A 53 -9.36 -4.55 15.67
CA TRP A 53 -10.77 -4.16 15.65
C TRP A 53 -11.46 -4.30 17.01
N PRO A 54 -11.32 -5.42 17.75
CA PRO A 54 -11.96 -5.56 19.06
C PRO A 54 -11.51 -4.49 20.08
N LYS A 55 -10.27 -3.99 19.96
CA LYS A 55 -9.73 -2.97 20.88
C LYS A 55 -10.40 -1.61 20.72
N LEU A 56 -11.09 -1.36 19.61
CA LEU A 56 -11.89 -0.14 19.42
C LEU A 56 -13.06 -0.05 20.41
N PHE A 57 -13.54 -1.20 20.89
CA PHE A 57 -14.67 -1.31 21.83
C PHE A 57 -14.23 -1.50 23.28
N ALA A 58 -12.93 -1.52 23.57
CA ALA A 58 -12.41 -1.66 24.92
C ALA A 58 -12.86 -0.48 25.80
N ARG A 59 -13.58 -0.80 26.88
CA ARG A 59 -14.13 0.16 27.86
C ARG A 59 -13.03 0.66 28.82
N PRO A 60 -13.15 1.89 29.35
CA PRO A 60 -14.16 2.90 29.02
C PRO A 60 -13.92 3.46 27.61
N VAL A 61 -14.98 3.57 26.78
CA VAL A 61 -14.84 4.01 25.37
C VAL A 61 -14.28 5.43 25.32
N ILE A 62 -14.85 6.33 26.12
CA ILE A 62 -14.35 7.67 26.37
C ILE A 62 -13.60 7.62 27.70
N GLY A 63 -12.31 7.94 27.67
CA GLY A 63 -11.45 8.01 28.85
C GLY A 63 -10.81 9.38 29.00
N GLY A 64 -9.82 9.48 29.88
CA GLY A 64 -9.03 10.70 30.06
C GLY A 64 -8.26 11.15 28.83
N LEU A 65 -7.66 12.34 28.90
CA LEU A 65 -6.98 13.02 27.79
C LEU A 65 -5.95 12.12 27.06
N THR A 66 -5.11 11.40 27.80
CA THR A 66 -4.11 10.48 27.23
C THR A 66 -4.75 9.43 26.32
N ARG A 67 -5.87 8.84 26.72
CA ARG A 67 -6.58 7.84 25.91
C ARG A 67 -7.14 8.44 24.62
N GLN A 68 -7.61 9.69 24.68
CA GLN A 68 -8.12 10.39 23.51
C GLN A 68 -6.99 10.72 22.54
N LEU A 69 -5.83 11.17 23.04
CA LEU A 69 -4.63 11.40 22.23
C LEU A 69 -4.12 10.09 21.59
N GLU A 70 -4.11 8.98 22.33
CA GLU A 70 -3.79 7.67 21.77
C GLU A 70 -4.75 7.30 20.63
N ARG A 71 -6.06 7.44 20.84
CA ARG A 71 -7.06 7.15 19.80
C ARG A 71 -6.92 8.07 18.58
N LEU A 72 -6.65 9.35 18.78
CA LEU A 72 -6.42 10.31 17.70
C LEU A 72 -5.18 9.91 16.88
N SER A 73 -4.09 9.55 17.55
CA SER A 73 -2.87 9.08 16.86
C SER A 73 -3.14 7.84 15.99
N ILE A 74 -3.96 6.91 16.49
CA ILE A 74 -4.39 5.72 15.74
C ILE A 74 -5.30 6.10 14.57
N LEU A 75 -6.23 7.03 14.77
CA LEU A 75 -7.11 7.52 13.70
C LEU A 75 -6.29 8.14 12.56
N VAL A 76 -5.32 9.01 12.89
CA VAL A 76 -4.43 9.63 11.90
C VAL A 76 -3.61 8.56 11.17
N LEU A 77 -3.06 7.58 11.89
CA LEU A 77 -2.32 6.47 11.28
C LEU A 77 -3.19 5.67 10.32
N VAL A 78 -4.37 5.23 10.76
CA VAL A 78 -5.28 4.41 9.95
C VAL A 78 -5.76 5.20 8.73
N GLY A 79 -6.17 6.45 8.93
CA GLY A 79 -6.59 7.34 7.86
C GLY A 79 -5.50 7.58 6.82
N ALA A 80 -4.28 7.91 7.26
CA ALA A 80 -3.16 8.13 6.36
C ALA A 80 -2.76 6.86 5.59
N MET A 81 -2.73 5.69 6.25
CA MET A 81 -2.41 4.42 5.60
C MET A 81 -3.49 4.01 4.58
N ILE A 82 -4.78 4.11 4.93
CA ILE A 82 -5.87 3.85 3.99
C ILE A 82 -5.80 4.82 2.81
N PHE A 83 -5.58 6.11 3.07
CA PHE A 83 -5.43 7.11 2.01
C PHE A 83 -4.29 6.74 1.06
N GLN A 84 -3.09 6.48 1.59
CA GLN A 84 -1.91 6.14 0.79
C GLN A 84 -2.16 4.91 -0.07
N LEU A 85 -2.60 3.80 0.53
CA LEU A 85 -2.77 2.55 -0.20
C LEU A 85 -3.91 2.62 -1.22
N SER A 86 -5.05 3.22 -0.86
CA SER A 86 -6.18 3.37 -1.78
C SER A 86 -5.84 4.30 -2.93
N THR A 87 -5.31 5.49 -2.67
CA THR A 87 -4.98 6.44 -3.76
C THR A 87 -3.86 5.91 -4.65
N GLY A 88 -2.86 5.23 -4.09
CA GLY A 88 -1.81 4.58 -4.86
C GLY A 88 -2.36 3.47 -5.77
N LEU A 89 -3.22 2.61 -5.23
CA LEU A 89 -3.87 1.53 -5.98
C LEU A 89 -4.75 2.09 -7.12
N LEU A 90 -5.56 3.10 -6.82
CA LEU A 90 -6.41 3.77 -7.79
C LEU A 90 -5.59 4.42 -8.91
N ASN A 91 -4.47 5.05 -8.58
CA ASN A 91 -3.59 5.67 -9.55
C ASN A 91 -2.95 4.64 -10.50
N ILE A 92 -2.44 3.51 -10.00
CA ILE A 92 -1.89 2.47 -10.89
C ILE A 92 -3.00 1.81 -11.73
N ALA A 93 -4.22 1.69 -11.20
CA ALA A 93 -5.38 1.19 -11.93
C ALA A 93 -5.92 2.21 -12.95
N GLN A 94 -5.34 3.41 -13.02
CA GLN A 94 -5.82 4.51 -13.87
C GLN A 94 -7.31 4.80 -13.60
N TRP A 95 -7.75 4.70 -12.35
CA TRP A 95 -9.11 5.03 -11.94
C TRP A 95 -9.08 6.21 -10.98
N TYR A 96 -9.24 7.42 -11.54
CA TYR A 96 -9.20 8.68 -10.79
C TYR A 96 -10.59 9.01 -10.27
N ALA A 97 -10.97 8.39 -9.15
CA ALA A 97 -12.23 8.65 -8.45
C ALA A 97 -12.19 9.93 -7.58
N PHE A 98 -11.16 10.75 -7.73
CA PHE A 98 -10.90 11.94 -6.94
C PHE A 98 -10.52 13.11 -7.84
N ASP A 99 -10.87 14.33 -7.42
CA ASP A 99 -10.69 15.56 -8.22
C ASP A 99 -9.34 16.27 -7.97
N PHE A 100 -8.54 15.79 -7.03
CA PHE A 100 -7.23 16.37 -6.74
C PHE A 100 -6.13 15.78 -7.63
N PHE A 101 -5.07 16.56 -7.87
CA PHE A 101 -3.89 16.05 -8.56
C PHE A 101 -3.12 15.08 -7.65
N PHE A 102 -3.01 13.82 -8.07
CA PHE A 102 -2.50 12.73 -7.24
C PHE A 102 -1.09 12.96 -6.66
N PRO A 103 -0.04 13.29 -7.47
CA PRO A 103 1.33 13.24 -6.97
C PRO A 103 1.62 14.15 -5.77
N PRO A 104 1.21 15.45 -5.77
CA PRO A 104 1.45 16.32 -4.62
C PRO A 104 0.71 15.87 -3.35
N VAL A 105 -0.54 15.43 -3.49
CA VAL A 105 -1.36 15.03 -2.33
C VAL A 105 -0.86 13.71 -1.75
N HIS A 106 -0.54 12.74 -2.61
CA HIS A 106 0.03 11.47 -2.19
C HIS A 106 1.41 11.67 -1.54
N TYR A 107 2.24 12.56 -2.07
CA TYR A 107 3.51 12.95 -1.45
C TYR A 107 3.33 13.59 -0.07
N ALA A 108 2.45 14.58 0.05
CA ALA A 108 2.18 15.27 1.32
C ALA A 108 1.66 14.29 2.39
N MET A 109 0.70 13.44 2.03
CA MET A 109 0.14 12.46 2.95
C MET A 109 1.14 11.34 3.29
N ALA A 110 2.17 11.09 2.47
CA ALA A 110 3.22 10.13 2.81
C ALA A 110 4.03 10.59 4.03
N TRP A 111 4.26 11.91 4.18
CA TRP A 111 4.88 12.48 5.38
C TRP A 111 4.01 12.32 6.62
N VAL A 112 2.69 12.54 6.48
CA VAL A 112 1.72 12.28 7.57
C VAL A 112 1.75 10.81 7.98
N ALA A 113 1.73 9.89 7.01
CA ALA A 113 1.78 8.45 7.27
C ALA A 113 3.07 8.05 8.01
N VAL A 114 4.23 8.54 7.56
CA VAL A 114 5.52 8.26 8.22
C VAL A 114 5.55 8.81 9.64
N GLY A 115 5.14 10.07 9.84
CA GLY A 115 5.05 10.67 11.17
C GLY A 115 4.12 9.88 12.09
N ALA A 116 2.96 9.47 11.60
CA ALA A 116 2.01 8.68 12.36
C ALA A 116 2.56 7.29 12.72
N VAL A 117 3.28 6.62 11.81
CA VAL A 117 3.97 5.35 12.10
C VAL A 117 5.02 5.54 13.19
N ILE A 118 5.85 6.57 13.10
CA ILE A 118 6.88 6.86 14.10
C ILE A 118 6.25 7.09 15.48
N VAL A 119 5.24 7.96 15.57
CA VAL A 119 4.52 8.23 16.82
C VAL A 119 3.90 6.94 17.37
N HIS A 120 3.22 6.16 16.51
CA HIS A 120 2.59 4.91 16.91
C HIS A 120 3.60 3.90 17.47
N VAL A 121 4.74 3.72 16.78
CA VAL A 121 5.82 2.82 17.22
C VAL A 121 6.42 3.31 18.53
N ALA A 122 6.70 4.61 18.66
CA ALA A 122 7.26 5.20 19.88
C ALA A 122 6.33 4.95 21.09
N VAL A 123 5.04 5.21 20.94
CA VAL A 123 4.03 4.98 22.00
C VAL A 123 3.88 3.50 22.35
N LYS A 124 3.99 2.59 21.37
CA LYS A 124 3.84 1.14 21.59
C LYS A 124 5.14 0.41 21.87
N LEU A 125 6.29 1.09 21.85
CA LEU A 125 7.61 0.48 22.04
C LEU A 125 7.72 -0.32 23.36
N PRO A 126 7.20 0.15 24.52
CA PRO A 126 7.27 -0.64 25.75
C PRO A 126 6.50 -1.96 25.65
N VAL A 127 5.32 -1.94 25.01
CA VAL A 127 4.49 -3.13 24.78
C VAL A 127 5.19 -4.10 23.83
N ILE A 128 5.81 -3.59 22.76
CA ILE A 128 6.58 -4.38 21.80
C ILE A 128 7.75 -5.06 22.50
N ARG A 129 8.53 -4.32 23.30
CA ARG A 129 9.67 -4.86 24.04
C ARG A 129 9.27 -5.96 25.01
N ARG A 130 8.20 -5.73 25.78
CA ARG A 130 7.66 -6.74 26.71
C ARG A 130 7.22 -8.00 25.97
N ALA A 131 6.41 -7.85 24.92
CA ALA A 131 5.87 -8.99 24.16
C ALA A 131 6.96 -9.81 23.45
N LEU A 132 8.07 -9.18 23.04
CA LEU A 132 9.21 -9.87 22.43
C LEU A 132 10.16 -10.52 23.46
N GLY A 133 10.11 -10.09 24.72
CA GLY A 133 10.91 -10.64 25.82
C GLY A 133 10.24 -11.77 26.60
N GLU A 134 8.92 -11.93 26.49
CA GLU A 134 8.18 -13.00 27.16
C GLU A 134 8.46 -14.37 26.52
N SER A 135 8.75 -15.39 27.34
CA SER A 135 8.91 -16.77 26.88
C SER A 135 7.57 -17.31 26.35
N ILE A 136 7.60 -17.99 25.22
CA ILE A 136 6.39 -18.60 24.63
C ILE A 136 5.97 -19.79 25.50
N ASP A 137 4.99 -19.57 26.37
CA ASP A 137 4.37 -20.64 27.13
C ASP A 137 3.51 -21.52 26.20
N ARG A 138 3.97 -22.76 25.97
CA ARG A 138 3.27 -23.73 25.11
C ARG A 138 2.08 -24.38 25.81
N SER A 139 2.08 -24.41 27.15
CA SER A 139 1.02 -25.05 27.94
C SER A 139 -0.32 -24.30 27.86
N ALA A 140 -0.28 -22.98 27.64
CA ALA A 140 -1.47 -22.15 27.41
C ALA A 140 -2.20 -22.44 26.08
N VAL A 141 -1.54 -23.08 25.11
CA VAL A 141 -2.14 -23.48 23.81
C VAL A 141 -2.78 -24.87 23.89
N GLU A 142 -2.24 -25.74 24.75
CA GLU A 142 -2.69 -27.13 24.92
C GLU A 142 -3.96 -27.25 25.77
N GLY A 143 -4.24 -26.27 26.64
CA GLY A 143 -5.43 -26.23 27.51
C GLY A 143 -6.78 -25.91 26.83
N GLY A 144 -6.88 -26.00 25.50
CA GLY A 144 -8.17 -25.91 24.78
C GLY A 144 -8.82 -24.51 24.68
N GLY A 145 -8.13 -23.44 25.06
CA GLY A 145 -8.72 -22.09 25.24
C GLY A 145 -8.83 -21.18 24.01
N ALA A 146 -8.25 -21.55 22.85
CA ALA A 146 -8.21 -20.63 21.70
C ALA A 146 -9.43 -20.81 20.77
N VAL A 147 -10.52 -20.07 21.02
CA VAL A 147 -11.58 -19.89 20.03
C VAL A 147 -11.09 -18.92 18.94
N GLY A 148 -10.47 -19.45 17.88
CA GLY A 148 -9.99 -18.66 16.74
C GLY A 148 -8.81 -19.30 15.97
N PRO A 149 -8.39 -18.70 14.84
CA PRO A 149 -7.27 -19.21 14.06
C PRO A 149 -5.95 -19.09 14.83
N SER A 150 -5.08 -20.10 14.67
CA SER A 150 -3.74 -20.08 15.28
C SER A 150 -2.90 -18.92 14.74
N ARG A 151 -1.89 -18.48 15.51
CA ARG A 151 -0.92 -17.46 15.06
C ARG A 151 -0.26 -17.86 13.73
N ARG A 152 0.11 -19.15 13.60
CA ARG A 152 0.71 -19.70 12.38
C ARG A 152 -0.24 -19.57 11.20
N THR A 153 -1.51 -19.92 11.38
CA THR A 153 -2.54 -19.81 10.34
C THR A 153 -2.71 -18.36 9.88
N VAL A 154 -2.78 -17.41 10.81
CA VAL A 154 -2.92 -15.98 10.47
C VAL A 154 -1.70 -15.48 9.71
N LEU A 155 -0.48 -15.81 10.16
CA LEU A 155 0.76 -15.37 9.51
C LEU A 155 0.93 -15.99 8.12
N MET A 156 0.63 -17.28 7.97
CA MET A 156 0.65 -17.95 6.67
C MET A 156 -0.40 -17.36 5.73
N GLY A 157 -1.63 -17.14 6.21
CA GLY A 157 -2.69 -16.52 5.42
C GLY A 157 -2.33 -15.11 4.96
N ALA A 158 -1.78 -14.28 5.86
CA ALA A 158 -1.30 -12.95 5.53
C ALA A 158 -0.16 -13.00 4.49
N GLY A 159 0.82 -13.90 4.67
CA GLY A 159 1.93 -14.09 3.75
C GLY A 159 1.47 -14.52 2.35
N VAL A 160 0.57 -15.50 2.27
CA VAL A 160 -0.02 -15.97 1.01
C VAL A 160 -0.82 -14.85 0.34
N ALA A 161 -1.68 -14.13 1.07
CA ALA A 161 -2.45 -13.03 0.51
C ALA A 161 -1.55 -11.91 -0.03
N THR A 162 -0.51 -11.54 0.70
CA THR A 162 0.51 -10.58 0.26
C THR A 162 1.26 -11.07 -0.98
N ALA A 163 1.67 -12.34 -1.02
CA ALA A 163 2.35 -12.92 -2.17
C ALA A 163 1.46 -12.93 -3.41
N VAL A 164 0.20 -13.36 -3.29
CA VAL A 164 -0.79 -13.37 -4.37
C VAL A 164 -1.02 -11.94 -4.89
N ALA A 165 -1.30 -10.97 -4.02
CA ALA A 165 -1.51 -9.58 -4.42
C ALA A 165 -0.29 -8.99 -5.16
N THR A 166 0.92 -9.30 -4.67
CA THR A 166 2.17 -8.84 -5.29
C THR A 166 2.39 -9.51 -6.65
N LEU A 167 2.25 -10.84 -6.76
CA LEU A 167 2.44 -11.58 -8.01
C LEU A 167 1.38 -11.23 -9.05
N ALA A 168 0.15 -10.96 -8.64
CA ALA A 168 -0.93 -10.52 -9.52
C ALA A 168 -0.65 -9.17 -10.19
N THR A 169 0.33 -8.39 -9.72
CA THR A 169 0.59 -7.02 -10.18
C THR A 169 2.05 -6.76 -10.57
N ALA A 170 2.99 -7.63 -10.18
CA ALA A 170 4.44 -7.44 -10.41
C ALA A 170 4.86 -7.44 -11.89
N GLY A 171 4.03 -7.97 -12.79
CA GLY A 171 4.28 -8.01 -14.24
C GLY A 171 4.44 -6.64 -14.90
N GLN A 172 3.94 -5.56 -14.26
CA GLN A 172 4.18 -4.18 -14.70
C GLN A 172 5.66 -3.76 -14.56
N THR A 173 6.39 -4.42 -13.66
CA THR A 173 7.81 -4.16 -13.38
C THR A 173 8.70 -5.25 -13.95
N VAL A 174 8.28 -6.50 -13.82
CA VAL A 174 9.07 -7.69 -14.14
C VAL A 174 8.47 -8.36 -15.38
N PRO A 175 9.05 -8.17 -16.58
CA PRO A 175 8.40 -8.55 -17.84
C PRO A 175 8.03 -10.02 -17.97
N TRP A 176 8.80 -10.93 -17.35
CA TRP A 176 8.53 -12.37 -17.41
C TRP A 176 7.36 -12.81 -16.53
N LEU A 177 6.90 -11.96 -15.58
CA LEU A 177 5.71 -12.21 -14.76
C LEU A 177 4.39 -11.76 -15.42
N LYS A 178 4.45 -11.07 -16.57
CA LYS A 178 3.26 -10.52 -17.28
C LYS A 178 2.10 -11.51 -17.41
N ARG A 179 2.39 -12.79 -17.68
CA ARG A 179 1.37 -13.83 -17.92
C ARG A 179 0.56 -14.21 -16.69
N ILE A 180 1.11 -14.03 -15.49
CA ILE A 180 0.44 -14.37 -14.23
C ILE A 180 -0.05 -13.13 -13.47
N SER A 181 0.42 -11.94 -13.87
CA SER A 181 0.02 -10.68 -13.27
C SER A 181 -1.26 -10.11 -13.88
N ALA A 182 -2.37 -10.81 -13.69
CA ALA A 182 -3.67 -10.44 -14.28
C ALA A 182 -4.19 -9.05 -13.86
N LEU A 183 -3.73 -8.52 -12.72
CA LEU A 183 -4.11 -7.21 -12.18
C LEU A 183 -3.05 -6.12 -12.48
N ALA A 184 -1.95 -6.47 -13.16
CA ALA A 184 -0.97 -5.47 -13.58
C ALA A 184 -1.54 -4.60 -14.71
N PRO A 185 -1.26 -3.28 -14.70
CA PRO A 185 -1.45 -2.47 -15.89
C PRO A 185 -0.73 -3.09 -17.09
N ARG A 186 -1.44 -3.16 -18.22
CA ARG A 186 -0.89 -3.60 -19.49
C ARG A 186 0.25 -2.70 -19.91
N SER A 187 1.25 -3.30 -20.53
CA SER A 187 2.43 -2.62 -21.07
C SER A 187 2.47 -2.78 -22.59
N GLY A 188 2.82 -1.73 -23.33
CA GLY A 188 3.47 -1.71 -24.67
C GLY A 188 2.94 -2.55 -25.85
N ASP A 189 2.03 -3.49 -25.64
CA ASP A 189 1.64 -4.51 -26.63
C ASP A 189 0.27 -4.16 -27.27
N GLY A 190 -0.18 -2.91 -27.13
CA GLY A 190 -1.40 -2.40 -27.76
C GLY A 190 -1.16 -1.82 -29.16
N PRO A 191 -2.23 -1.36 -29.84
CA PRO A 191 -2.10 -0.66 -31.11
C PRO A 191 -1.08 0.49 -31.01
N GLN A 192 -0.24 0.66 -32.03
CA GLN A 192 0.87 1.63 -32.06
C GLN A 192 1.96 1.43 -30.99
N GLY A 193 2.01 0.26 -30.34
CA GLY A 193 2.99 -0.03 -29.27
C GLY A 193 2.68 0.69 -27.95
N VAL A 194 1.47 1.20 -27.78
CA VAL A 194 1.04 1.96 -26.60
C VAL A 194 0.16 1.08 -25.71
N PRO A 195 0.37 1.07 -24.38
CA PRO A 195 -0.49 0.32 -23.46
C PRO A 195 -1.91 0.91 -23.40
N VAL A 196 -2.92 0.06 -23.56
CA VAL A 196 -4.34 0.43 -23.39
C VAL A 196 -4.87 -0.16 -22.08
N ASN A 197 -5.03 0.69 -21.06
CA ASN A 197 -5.48 0.34 -19.70
C ASN A 197 -6.88 0.85 -19.35
N ARG A 198 -7.56 1.52 -20.28
CA ARG A 198 -8.90 2.08 -20.09
C ARG A 198 -9.77 1.77 -21.30
N THR A 199 -11.04 1.42 -21.06
CA THR A 199 -12.00 1.19 -22.15
C THR A 199 -12.42 2.50 -22.80
N ALA A 200 -12.86 2.46 -24.07
CA ALA A 200 -13.36 3.64 -24.76
C ALA A 200 -14.55 4.29 -24.01
N LEU A 201 -15.40 3.48 -23.37
CA LEU A 201 -16.49 3.95 -22.53
C LEU A 201 -15.99 4.74 -21.32
N ALA A 202 -15.05 4.16 -20.55
CA ALA A 202 -14.48 4.83 -19.38
C ALA A 202 -13.65 6.07 -19.74
N ALA A 203 -13.10 6.14 -20.95
CA ALA A 203 -12.40 7.31 -21.47
C ALA A 203 -13.35 8.38 -22.04
N GLY A 204 -14.64 8.10 -22.20
CA GLY A 204 -15.61 9.04 -22.81
C GLY A 204 -15.42 9.23 -24.32
N VAL A 205 -14.64 8.36 -24.99
CA VAL A 205 -14.28 8.50 -26.41
C VAL A 205 -15.05 7.56 -27.35
N SER A 206 -16.04 6.82 -26.86
CA SER A 206 -16.80 5.84 -27.67
C SER A 206 -17.39 6.42 -28.97
N ARG A 207 -17.82 7.69 -28.95
CA ARG A 207 -18.35 8.37 -30.14
C ARG A 207 -17.23 8.82 -31.08
N ALA A 208 -16.21 9.49 -30.54
CA ALA A 208 -15.07 9.97 -31.32
C ALA A 208 -14.32 8.81 -32.00
N ALA A 209 -14.14 7.69 -31.29
CA ALA A 209 -13.47 6.50 -31.80
C ALA A 209 -14.25 5.77 -32.92
N LYS A 210 -15.52 6.09 -33.14
CA LYS A 210 -16.35 5.57 -34.24
C LYS A 210 -16.65 6.62 -35.30
N SER A 211 -16.08 7.82 -35.19
CA SER A 211 -16.29 8.89 -36.15
C SER A 211 -15.67 8.50 -37.50
N PRO A 212 -16.34 8.76 -38.63
CA PRO A 212 -15.72 8.65 -39.96
C PRO A 212 -14.46 9.52 -40.10
N ASP A 213 -14.32 10.57 -39.27
CA ASP A 213 -13.18 11.48 -39.26
C ASP A 213 -11.99 10.96 -38.43
N TYR A 214 -12.12 9.82 -37.73
CA TYR A 214 -11.03 9.22 -36.95
C TYR A 214 -9.96 8.67 -37.91
N ARG A 215 -8.75 9.22 -37.86
CA ARG A 215 -7.59 8.81 -38.67
C ARG A 215 -6.58 8.04 -37.85
#